data_AF-A0A6A7KPQ1-F1
#
_entry.id   AF-A0A6A7KPQ1-F1
#
_cell.length_a   1.000
_cell.length_b   1.000
_cell.length_c   1.000
_cell.angle_alpha   90.00
_cell.angle_beta   90.00
_cell.angle_gamma   90.00
#
_symmetry.space_group_name_H-M   'P 1'
#
loop_
_entity.id
_entity.type
_entity.pdbx_description
1 polymer ?
#
loop_
_entity_poly.entity_id
_entity_poly.type
_entity_poly.pdbx_seq_one_letter_code
_entity_poly.pdbx_strand_id
1 'polypeptide(L)' 'MENYPAIAILVKYGKALAIGVAVLPVLAALCAVAVLGAHWGVIVAGVVAGALAGLLFKALVELTVIITDMLLPR' A
#
# COMPACT_ATOMS: atom_id res chain seq x y z
N MET A 1 -3.30 -1.35 24.12
CA MET A 1 -3.68 -1.63 22.70
C MET A 1 -4.99 -2.43 22.57
N GLU A 2 -5.60 -2.92 23.65
CA GLU A 2 -6.86 -3.71 23.62
C GLU A 2 -8.06 -2.98 22.97
N ASN A 3 -8.12 -1.64 23.04
CA ASN A 3 -9.22 -0.87 22.45
C ASN A 3 -9.03 -0.48 20.97
N TYR A 4 -7.85 -0.69 20.37
CA TYR A 4 -7.55 -0.27 18.99
C TYR A 4 -6.80 -1.35 18.19
N PRO A 5 -7.45 -2.49 17.87
CA PRO A 5 -6.83 -3.61 17.18
C PRO A 5 -6.30 -3.26 15.78
N ALA A 6 -6.95 -2.33 15.08
CA ALA A 6 -6.54 -1.87 13.76
C ALA A 6 -5.16 -1.19 13.78
N ILE A 7 -4.87 -0.41 14.82
CA ILE A 7 -3.57 0.28 14.92
C ILE A 7 -2.46 -0.71 15.27
N ALA A 8 -2.74 -1.70 16.14
CA ALA A 8 -1.79 -2.76 16.45
C ALA A 8 -1.38 -3.57 15.20
N ILE A 9 -2.33 -3.81 14.28
CA ILE A 9 -2.08 -4.47 12.99
C ILE A 9 -1.24 -3.56 12.07
N LEU A 10 -1.55 -2.27 12.00
CA LEU A 10 -0.80 -1.29 11.21
C LEU A 10 0.65 -1.16 11.66
N VAL A 11 0.91 -1.12 12.96
CA VAL A 11 2.27 -1.07 13.51
C VAL A 11 3.05 -2.35 13.16
N LYS A 12 2.39 -3.53 13.24
CA LYS A 12 3.03 -4.81 13.01
C LYS A 12 3.24 -5.15 11.53
N TYR A 13 2.28 -4.79 10.67
CA TYR A 13 2.23 -5.24 9.27
C TYR A 13 2.17 -4.10 8.25
N GLY A 14 2.18 -2.83 8.66
CA GLY A 14 2.01 -1.69 7.76
C GLY A 14 3.02 -1.64 6.61
N LYS A 15 4.27 -2.07 6.85
CA LYS A 15 5.29 -2.18 5.80
C LYS A 15 4.97 -3.29 4.79
N ALA A 16 4.48 -4.44 5.26
CA ALA A 16 4.07 -5.53 4.37
C ALA A 16 2.82 -5.17 3.56
N LEU A 17 1.85 -4.47 4.18
CA LEU A 17 0.67 -3.94 3.50
C LEU A 17 1.05 -2.91 2.43
N ALA A 18 1.98 -2.00 2.71
CA ALA A 18 2.45 -1.02 1.72
C ALA A 18 3.08 -1.70 0.49
N ILE A 19 3.85 -2.77 0.69
CA ILE A 19 4.41 -3.57 -0.40
C ILE A 19 3.28 -4.27 -1.18
N GLY A 20 2.29 -4.86 -0.49
CA GLY A 20 1.14 -5.46 -1.14
C GLY A 20 0.36 -4.47 -2.01
N VAL A 21 0.13 -3.26 -1.49
CA VAL A 21 -0.52 -2.16 -2.23
C VAL A 21 0.33 -1.71 -3.42
N ALA A 22 1.66 -1.73 -3.32
CA ALA A 22 2.55 -1.36 -4.41
C ALA A 22 2.52 -2.36 -5.57
N VAL A 23 2.39 -3.66 -5.26
CA VAL A 23 2.43 -4.74 -6.25
C VAL A 23 1.08 -4.91 -6.96
N LEU A 24 -0.03 -4.57 -6.31
CA LEU A 24 -1.39 -4.77 -6.84
C LEU A 24 -1.61 -4.12 -8.22
N PRO A 25 -1.23 -2.83 -8.45
CA PRO A 25 -1.42 -2.17 -9.74
C PRO A 25 -0.56 -2.78 -10.85
N VAL A 26 0.62 -3.31 -10.49
CA VAL A 26 1.49 -4.01 -11.45
C VAL A 26 0.86 -5.33 -11.89
N LEU A 27 0.33 -6.11 -10.94
CA LEU A 27 -0.40 -7.34 -11.25
C LEU A 27 -1.66 -7.07 -12.07
N ALA A 28 -2.42 -6.03 -11.72
CA ALA A 28 -3.60 -5.61 -12.47
C ALA A 28 -3.24 -5.24 -13.92
N ALA A 29 -2.13 -4.51 -14.12
CA ALA A 29 -1.66 -4.16 -15.45
C ALA A 29 -1.18 -5.37 -16.26
N LEU A 30 -0.50 -6.33 -15.63
CA LEU A 30 -0.11 -7.59 -16.27
C LEU A 30 -1.34 -8.40 -16.71
N CYS A 31 -2.34 -8.53 -15.84
CA CYS A 31 -3.61 -9.18 -16.20
C CYS A 31 -4.34 -8.43 -17.32
N ALA A 32 -4.34 -7.10 -17.32
CA ALA A 32 -4.97 -6.30 -18.37
C ALA A 32 -4.31 -6.52 -19.74
N VAL A 33 -2.98 -6.60 -19.79
CA VAL A 33 -2.27 -6.91 -21.04
C VAL A 33 -2.52 -8.37 -21.48
N ALA A 34 -2.43 -9.33 -20.55
CA ALA A 34 -2.51 -10.74 -20.88
C ALA A 34 -3.93 -11.22 -21.24
N VAL A 35 -4.96 -10.68 -20.58
CA VAL A 35 -6.36 -11.14 -20.72
C VAL A 35 -7.18 -10.23 -21.63
N LEU A 36 -6.97 -8.91 -21.54
CA LEU A 36 -7.77 -7.92 -22.28
C LEU A 36 -7.07 -7.44 -23.56
N GLY A 37 -5.86 -7.92 -23.84
CA GLY A 37 -5.07 -7.49 -25.01
C GLY A 37 -4.67 -6.02 -24.94
N ALA A 38 -4.58 -5.45 -23.74
CA ALA A 38 -4.21 -4.05 -23.56
C ALA A 38 -2.78 -3.77 -24.05
N HIS A 39 -2.53 -2.53 -24.46
CA HIS A 39 -1.21 -2.10 -24.94
C HIS A 39 -0.14 -2.21 -23.83
N TRP A 40 1.11 -2.52 -24.20
CA TRP A 40 2.23 -2.66 -23.26
C TRP A 40 2.49 -1.42 -22.40
N GLY A 41 2.06 -0.24 -22.87
CA GLY A 41 2.10 1.01 -22.10
C GLY A 41 1.31 0.95 -20.78
N VAL A 42 0.31 0.07 -20.68
CA VAL A 42 -0.45 -0.13 -19.43
C VAL A 42 0.43 -0.77 -18.34
N ILE A 43 1.43 -1.57 -18.69
CA ILE A 43 2.40 -2.12 -17.71
C ILE A 43 3.22 -0.98 -17.11
N VAL A 44 3.70 -0.05 -17.94
CA VAL A 44 4.46 1.12 -17.45
C VAL A 44 3.59 1.96 -16.53
N ALA A 45 2.33 2.23 -16.92
CA ALA A 45 1.37 2.92 -16.06
C ALA A 45 1.11 2.18 -14.75
N GLY A 46 1.00 0.85 -14.79
CA GLY A 46 0.83 0.01 -13.60
C GLY A 46 2.02 0.04 -12.64
N VAL A 47 3.24 0.05 -13.17
CA VAL A 47 4.47 0.20 -12.36
C VAL A 47 4.52 1.56 -11.69
N VAL A 48 4.24 2.63 -12.42
CA VAL A 48 4.23 4.00 -11.87
C VAL A 48 3.12 4.15 -10.84
N ALA A 49 1.91 3.67 -11.14
CA ALA A 49 0.78 3.70 -10.21
C ALA A 49 1.05 2.86 -8.96
N GLY A 50 1.67 1.69 -9.10
CA GLY A 50 2.09 0.84 -7.99
C GLY A 50 3.10 1.52 -7.07
N ALA A 51 4.15 2.11 -7.65
CA ALA A 51 5.15 2.85 -6.89
C ALA A 51 4.53 4.02 -6.11
N LEU A 52 3.66 4.81 -6.77
CA LEU A 52 2.95 5.92 -6.13
C LEU A 52 2.01 5.45 -5.03
N ALA A 53 1.18 4.43 -5.29
CA ALA A 53 0.23 3.90 -4.32
C ALA A 53 0.95 3.32 -3.09
N GLY A 54 2.03 2.57 -3.30
CA GLY A 54 2.86 2.03 -2.22
C GLY A 54 3.49 3.13 -1.36
N LEU A 55 4.01 4.19 -1.99
CA LEU A 55 4.61 5.32 -1.29
C LEU A 55 3.58 6.11 -0.48
N LEU A 56 2.43 6.41 -1.07
CA LEU A 56 1.33 7.08 -0.39
C LEU A 56 0.81 6.26 0.79
N PHE A 57 0.63 4.94 0.59
CA PHE A 57 0.17 4.06 1.66
C PHE A 57 1.19 4.00 2.80
N LYS A 58 2.48 3.85 2.47
CA LYS A 58 3.57 3.90 3.47
C LYS A 58 3.52 5.20 4.28
N ALA A 59 3.39 6.35 3.62
CA ALA A 59 3.31 7.64 4.29
C ALA A 59 2.09 7.72 5.24
N LEU A 60 0.93 7.22 4.82
CA LEU A 60 -0.28 7.16 5.66
C LEU A 60 -0.11 6.25 6.89
N VAL A 61 0.54 5.10 6.71
CA VAL A 61 0.87 4.20 7.83
C VAL A 61 1.78 4.90 8.83
N GLU A 62 2.89 5.49 8.37
CA GLU A 62 3.85 6.17 9.24
C GLU A 62 3.20 7.34 9.98
N LEU A 63 2.38 8.16 9.28
CA LEU A 63 1.64 9.25 9.90
C LEU A 63 0.68 8.74 10.97
N THR A 64 -0.04 7.64 10.70
CA THR A 64 -0.98 7.04 11.67
C THR A 64 -0.23 6.55 12.90
N VAL A 65 0.92 5.90 12.74
CA VAL A 65 1.75 5.45 13.87
C VAL A 65 2.25 6.63 14.69
N ILE A 66 2.76 7.68 14.05
CA ILE A 66 3.25 8.90 14.76
C ILE A 66 2.12 9.55 15.57
N ILE A 67 0.93 9.73 14.97
CA ILE A 67 -0.22 10.31 15.66
C ILE A 67 -0.62 9.43 16.84
N THR A 68 -0.61 8.10 16.67
CA THR A 68 -0.96 7.19 17.75
C THR A 68 0.05 7.24 18.88
N ASP A 69 1.35 7.29 18.58
CA ASP A 69 2.40 7.41 19.60
C ASP A 69 2.32 8.76 20.36
N MET A 70 1.85 9.83 19.71
CA MET A 70 1.64 11.13 20.35
C MET A 70 0.36 11.21 21.20
N LEU A 71 -0.75 10.59 20.77
CA LEU A 71 -2.05 10.67 21.44
C LEU A 71 -2.28 9.56 22.47
N LEU A 72 -1.70 8.39 22.24
CA LEU A 72 -1.80 7.22 23.10
C LEU A 72 -0.38 6.78 23.45
N PRO A 73 0.31 7.55 24.33
CA PRO A 73 1.63 7.17 24.80
C PRO A 73 1.52 5.84 25.55
N ARG A 74 2.51 4.98 25.35
CA ARG A 74 2.58 3.63 25.92
C ARG A 74 2.51 3.63 27.43
#